data_AF-X7ZIU9-F1
#
_entry.id   AF-X7ZIU9-F1
#
_cell.length_a   1.000
_cell.length_b   1.000
_cell.length_c   1.000
_cell.angle_alpha   90.00
_cell.angle_beta   90.00
_cell.angle_gamma   90.00
#
_symmetry.space_group_name_H-M   'P 1'
#
loop_
_entity.id
_entity.type
_entity.pdbx_description
1 polymer ?
#
loop_
_entity_poly.entity_id
_entity_poly.type
_entity_poly.pdbx_seq_one_letter_code
_entity_poly.pdbx_strand_id
1 'polypeptide(L)' 'MPLYAAQLLALDDTGGEVLNVTVAGDPKVTVTQLVSVSGLVAIPWAQGDRSGVAFRADAITPTAASSDQASRTQK' A
#
# COMPACT_ATOMS: atom_id res chain seq x y z
N MET A 1 8.98 13.27 -12.21
CA MET A 1 7.66 12.59 -12.24
C MET A 1 6.78 13.18 -11.15
N PRO A 2 5.47 13.33 -11.37
CA PRO A 2 4.54 13.75 -10.32
C PRO A 2 4.47 12.72 -9.19
N LEU A 3 4.10 13.17 -7.98
CA LEU A 3 3.83 12.30 -6.84
C LEU A 3 2.35 11.95 -6.80
N TYR A 4 2.04 10.69 -6.50
CA TYR A 4 0.69 10.18 -6.32
C TYR A 4 0.53 9.63 -4.91
N ALA A 5 -0.66 9.79 -4.34
CA ALA A 5 -1.06 9.12 -3.11
C ALA A 5 -2.00 7.97 -3.45
N ALA A 6 -1.71 6.78 -2.91
CA ALA A 6 -2.56 5.61 -3.00
C ALA A 6 -2.93 5.13 -1.60
N GLN A 7 -4.21 4.80 -1.40
CA GLN A 7 -4.65 4.11 -0.19
C GLN A 7 -4.43 2.61 -0.37
N LEU A 8 -3.63 2.03 0.51
CA LEU A 8 -3.38 0.60 0.56
C LEU A 8 -4.05 0.02 1.80
N LEU A 9 -4.72 -1.12 1.64
CA LEU A 9 -5.23 -1.91 2.75
C LEU A 9 -4.23 -3.03 3.02
N ALA A 10 -3.50 -2.93 4.14
CA ALA A 10 -2.70 -4.03 4.67
C ALA A 10 -3.60 -4.92 5.52
N LEU A 11 -3.57 -6.24 5.29
CA LEU A 11 -4.38 -7.22 6.01
C LEU A 11 -3.49 -8.34 6.54
N ASP A 12 -3.68 -8.69 7.80
CA ASP A 12 -3.14 -9.90 8.42
C ASP A 12 -4.21 -10.61 9.25
N ASP A 13 -3.80 -11.58 10.06
CA ASP A 13 -4.69 -12.34 10.94
C ASP A 13 -5.21 -11.54 12.14
N THR A 14 -4.60 -10.38 12.44
CA THR A 14 -4.99 -9.49 13.53
C THR A 14 -5.97 -8.40 13.08
N GLY A 15 -5.98 -8.06 11.79
CA GLY A 15 -6.91 -7.10 11.23
C GLY A 15 -6.41 -6.42 9.96
N GLY A 16 -6.96 -5.23 9.70
CA GLY A 16 -6.58 -4.41 8.56
C GLY A 16 -6.26 -2.98 8.93
N GLU A 17 -5.24 -2.41 8.29
CA GLU A 17 -4.87 -1.01 8.39
C GLU A 17 -4.90 -0.36 7.01
N VAL A 18 -5.40 0.87 6.93
CA VAL A 18 -5.34 1.69 5.72
C VAL A 18 -4.15 2.63 5.78
N LEU A 19 -3.20 2.46 4.86
CA LEU A 19 -2.02 3.30 4.72
C LEU A 19 -2.20 4.26 3.55
N ASN A 20 -1.96 5.55 3.77
CA ASN A 20 -1.85 6.52 2.68
C ASN A 20 -0.39 6.62 2.22
N VAL A 21 -0.05 5.95 1.12
CA VAL A 21 1.33 5.80 0.62
C VAL A 21 1.58 6.75 -0.54
N THR A 22 2.65 7.52 -0.46
CA THR A 22 3.11 8.38 -1.56
C THR A 22 4.11 7.63 -2.44
N VAL A 23 3.91 7.66 -3.77
CA VAL A 23 4.77 7.01 -4.77
C VAL A 23 5.09 7.99 -5.91
N ALA A 24 6.27 7.84 -6.53
CA ALA A 24 6.61 8.60 -7.72
C ALA A 24 5.99 7.96 -8.97
N GLY A 25 5.27 8.76 -9.76
CA GLY A 25 4.55 8.28 -10.93
C GLY A 25 3.22 7.61 -10.59
N ASP A 26 2.38 7.46 -11.61
CA ASP A 26 1.08 6.83 -11.47
C ASP A 26 1.27 5.30 -11.34
N PRO A 27 0.84 4.67 -10.24
CA PRO A 27 1.03 3.24 -10.03
C PRO A 27 0.15 2.36 -10.94
N LYS A 28 -0.82 2.94 -11.67
CA LYS A 28 -1.71 2.21 -12.61
C LYS A 28 -2.43 1.01 -11.99
N VAL A 29 -2.84 1.15 -10.73
CA VAL A 29 -3.61 0.13 -9.98
C VAL A 29 -5.09 0.51 -9.93
N THR A 30 -5.96 -0.49 -9.88
CA THR A 30 -7.40 -0.31 -9.66
C THR A 30 -7.77 -0.52 -8.19
N VAL A 31 -8.94 -0.03 -7.79
CA VAL A 31 -9.46 -0.23 -6.42
C VAL A 31 -9.59 -1.74 -6.13
N THR A 32 -9.32 -2.15 -4.89
CA THR A 32 -9.31 -3.55 -4.39
C THR A 32 -8.30 -4.50 -5.06
N GLN A 33 -7.44 -4.00 -5.96
CA GLN A 33 -6.43 -4.81 -6.60
C GLN A 33 -5.34 -5.23 -5.61
N LEU A 34 -4.94 -6.50 -5.67
CA LEU A 34 -3.77 -6.97 -4.92
C LEU A 34 -2.50 -6.37 -5.53
N VAL A 35 -1.67 -5.77 -4.69
CA VAL A 35 -0.45 -5.09 -5.11
C VAL A 35 0.76 -5.55 -4.31
N SER A 36 1.92 -5.45 -4.93
CA SER A 36 3.22 -5.54 -4.26
C SER A 36 3.76 -4.13 -4.06
N VAL A 37 4.36 -3.88 -2.89
CA VAL A 37 4.94 -2.59 -2.54
C VAL A 37 6.45 -2.78 -2.34
N SER A 38 7.26 -1.96 -3.01
CA SER A 38 8.72 -1.99 -2.90
C SER A 38 9.26 -0.70 -2.30
N GLY A 39 10.31 -0.81 -1.48
CA GLY A 39 10.94 0.34 -0.85
C GLY A 39 10.02 1.11 0.10
N LEU A 40 9.09 0.43 0.78
CA LEU A 40 8.19 1.09 1.73
C LEU A 40 8.99 1.62 2.93
N VAL A 41 8.89 2.92 3.18
CA VAL A 41 9.52 3.62 4.29
C VAL A 41 8.44 4.35 5.10
N ALA A 42 8.51 4.20 6.41
CA ALA A 42 7.75 4.97 7.38
C ALA A 42 8.61 6.13 7.89
N ILE A 43 8.14 7.37 7.74
CA ILE A 43 8.85 8.59 8.12
C ILE A 43 8.06 9.28 9.24
N PRO A 44 8.50 9.15 10.50
CA PRO A 44 7.91 9.89 11.60
C PRO A 44 8.10 11.39 11.42
N TRP A 45 7.09 12.18 11.77
CA TRP A 45 7.20 13.63 11.76
C TRP A 45 6.42 14.25 12.93
N ALA A 46 6.84 15.45 13.32
CA ALA A 46 6.14 16.30 14.27
C ALA A 46 6.24 17.77 13.82
N GLN A 47 5.14 18.50 13.89
CA GLN A 47 5.06 19.92 13.54
C GLN A 47 4.12 20.63 14.50
N GLY A 48 4.70 21.30 15.49
CA GLY A 48 3.94 21.86 16.62
C GLY A 48 3.22 20.73 17.36
N ASP A 49 1.91 20.89 17.57
CA ASP A 49 1.07 19.92 18.27
C ASP A 49 0.60 18.75 17.39
N ARG A 50 1.04 18.69 16.12
CA ARG A 50 0.70 17.61 15.20
C ARG A 50 1.87 16.65 15.06
N SER A 51 1.57 15.36 15.01
CA SER A 51 2.55 14.31 14.73
C SER A 51 1.92 13.20 13.91
N GLY A 52 2.75 12.36 13.30
CA GLY A 52 2.28 11.20 12.56
C GLY A 52 3.39 10.46 11.84
N VAL A 53 2.99 9.56 10.95
CA VAL A 53 3.89 8.80 10.07
C VAL A 53 3.48 9.07 8.63
N ALA A 54 4.45 9.46 7.80
CA ALA A 54 4.26 9.51 6.36
C ALA A 54 4.82 8.23 5.74
N PHE A 55 4.04 7.56 4.91
CA PHE A 55 4.48 6.37 4.18
C PHE A 55 4.88 6.74 2.76
N ARG A 56 6.06 6.30 2.33
CA ARG A 56 6.58 6.47 0.96
C ARG A 56 7.03 5.13 0.41
N ALA A 57 6.85 4.90 -0.88
CA ALA A 57 7.31 3.69 -1.55
C ALA A 57 8.04 4.05 -2.86
N ASP A 58 8.96 3.18 -3.28
CA ASP A 58 9.64 3.31 -4.56
C ASP A 58 8.70 2.93 -5.71
N ALA A 59 7.95 1.84 -5.55
CA ALA A 59 6.91 1.43 -6.50
C ALA A 59 5.77 0.66 -5.83
N ILE A 60 4.58 0.81 -6.41
CA ILE A 60 3.38 0.01 -6.13
C ILE A 60 2.99 -0.64 -7.45
N THR A 61 2.97 -1.97 -7.50
CA THR A 61 2.73 -2.72 -8.74
C THR A 61 1.61 -3.75 -8.57
N PRO A 62 0.74 -3.95 -9.57
CA PRO A 62 -0.14 -5.10 -9.62
C PRO A 62 0.58 -6.41 -9.33
N THR A 63 0.06 -7.21 -8.40
CA THR A 63 0.49 -8.60 -8.25
C THR A 63 -0.30 -9.43 -9.27
N ALA A 64 0.39 -10.21 -10.11
CA ALA A 64 -0.29 -11.20 -10.94
C ALA A 64 -1.03 -12.17 -9.99
N ALA A 65 -2.32 -12.42 -10.24
CA ALA A 65 -3.08 -13.34 -9.42
C ALA A 65 -2.40 -14.72 -9.46
N SER A 66 -1.65 -15.06 -8.41
CA SER A 66 -1.22 -16.43 -8.22
C SER A 66 -2.49 -17.24 -7.98
N SER A 67 -2.64 -18.33 -8.74
CA SER A 67 -3.76 -19.27 -8.72
C SER A 67 -4.06 -19.87 -7.33
N ASP A 68 -3.26 -19.56 -6.33
CA ASP A 68 -3.36 -20.06 -4.96
C ASP A 68 -4.43 -19.35 -4.11
N GLN A 69 -4.83 -18.12 -4.45
CA GLN A 69 -5.94 -17.43 -3.78
C GLN A 69 -7.31 -18.00 -4.17
N ALA A 70 -7.43 -18.63 -5.34
CA ALA A 70 -8.64 -19.34 -5.75
C ALA A 70 -8.90 -20.60 -4.88
N SER A 71 -7.84 -21.17 -4.31
CA SER A 71 -7.89 -22.38 -3.47
C SER A 71 -8.39 -22.11 -2.04
N ARG A 72 -8.28 -20.87 -1.55
CA ARG A 72 -8.68 -20.51 -0.17
C ARG A 72 -10.17 -20.17 -0.03
N THR A 73 -10.85 -19.90 -1.14
CA THR A 73 -12.31 -19.72 -1.23
C THR A 73 -13.07 -21.04 -1.37
N GLN A 74 -12.38 -22.18 -1.44
CA GLN A 74 -12.98 -23.50 -1.62
C GLN A 74 -12.66 -24.45 -0.46
N LYS A 75 -12.93 -24.05 0.78
CA LYS A 75 -13.07 -24.98 1.93
C LYS A 75 -14.11 -24.49 2.91
#